data_AF-A0A5M9U6D3-F1
#
_entry.id   AF-A0A5M9U6D3-F1
#
_cell.length_a   1.000
_cell.length_b   1.000
_cell.length_c   1.000
_cell.angle_alpha   90.00
_cell.angle_beta   90.00
_cell.angle_gamma   90.00
#
_symmetry.space_group_name_H-M   'P 1'
#
loop_
_entity.id
_entity.type
_entity.pdbx_description
1 polymer ?
#
loop_
_entity_poly.entity_id
_entity_poly.type
_entity_poly.pdbx_seq_one_letter_code
_entity_poly.pdbx_strand_id
1 'polypeptide(L)' 'MSHASNVSQENPWNNWLGETQIILEQNRTFVPLRLVSEGLGQKVEWDKIGRWVWIGNKDFRSTDDKALS' A
#
# COMPACT_ATOMS: atom_id res chain seq x y z
N MET A 1 -21.95 4.74 -27.18
CA MET A 1 -21.01 3.90 -26.42
C MET A 1 -19.60 4.43 -26.66
N SER A 2 -19.18 5.44 -25.91
CA SER A 2 -17.82 5.97 -25.99
C SER A 2 -16.96 5.18 -25.01
N HIS A 3 -16.17 4.26 -25.55
CA HIS A 3 -15.04 3.67 -24.84
C HIS A 3 -14.07 4.82 -24.52
N ALA A 4 -14.14 5.35 -23.31
CA ALA A 4 -13.08 6.19 -22.78
C ALA A 4 -11.86 5.27 -22.67
N SER A 5 -10.96 5.38 -23.65
CA SER A 5 -9.64 4.79 -23.58
C SER A 5 -9.00 5.29 -22.29
N ASN A 6 -8.75 4.37 -21.36
CA ASN A 6 -7.83 4.59 -20.26
C ASN A 6 -6.47 4.81 -20.90
N VAL A 7 -6.19 6.08 -21.23
CA VAL A 7 -4.90 6.52 -21.72
C VAL A 7 -3.98 6.54 -20.51
N SER A 8 -3.52 5.34 -20.12
CA SER A 8 -2.22 5.16 -19.50
C SER A 8 -1.22 5.51 -20.59
N GLN A 9 -0.98 6.81 -20.81
CA GLN A 9 0.23 7.23 -21.50
C GLN A 9 1.37 6.68 -20.65
N GLU A 10 1.97 5.58 -21.10
CA GLU A 10 3.23 5.09 -20.56
C GLU A 10 4.22 6.24 -20.75
N ASN A 11 4.51 6.95 -19.66
CA ASN A 11 5.53 7.97 -19.66
C ASN A 11 6.86 7.28 -19.98
N PRO A 12 7.54 7.57 -21.11
CA PRO A 12 8.74 6.84 -21.54
C PRO A 12 9.91 6.96 -20.56
N TRP A 13 9.79 7.86 -19.58
CA TRP A 13 10.78 8.12 -18.54
C TRP A 13 10.45 7.47 -17.18
N ASN A 14 9.29 6.82 -17.01
CA ASN A 14 8.87 6.24 -15.71
C ASN A 14 9.69 5.01 -15.26
N ASN A 15 10.73 4.62 -15.99
CA ASN A 15 11.39 3.32 -15.80
C ASN A 15 12.71 3.40 -15.02
N TRP A 16 13.19 4.61 -14.67
CA TRP A 16 14.54 4.77 -14.09
C TRP A 16 14.57 5.30 -12.65
N LEU A 17 13.48 5.87 -12.13
CA LEU A 17 13.44 6.42 -10.75
C LEU A 17 12.69 5.55 -9.74
N GLY A 18 12.13 4.40 -10.15
CA GLY A 18 11.46 3.48 -9.22
C GLY A 18 10.34 4.15 -8.42
N GLU A 19 9.77 5.24 -8.93
CA GLU A 19 8.77 6.01 -8.22
C GLU A 19 7.51 5.17 -8.10
N THR A 20 6.93 5.15 -6.89
CA THR A 20 5.75 4.32 -6.67
C THR A 20 4.53 4.99 -7.28
N GLN A 21 4.12 4.51 -8.45
CA GLN A 21 3.02 5.09 -9.23
C GLN A 21 1.66 4.75 -8.63
N ILE A 22 0.76 5.75 -8.61
CA ILE A 22 -0.67 5.56 -8.37
C ILE A 22 -1.33 5.19 -9.71
N ILE A 23 -2.12 4.13 -9.72
CA ILE A 23 -2.73 3.58 -10.94
C ILE A 23 -4.24 3.63 -10.82
N LEU A 24 -4.92 4.07 -11.89
CA LEU A 24 -6.38 4.00 -12.02
C LEU A 24 -6.73 2.83 -12.92
N GLU A 25 -7.45 1.85 -12.39
CA GLU A 25 -7.85 0.65 -13.13
C GLU A 25 -9.22 0.18 -12.67
N GLN A 26 -10.09 -0.15 -13.63
CA GLN A 26 -11.44 -0.68 -13.35
C GLN A 26 -12.25 0.15 -12.33
N ASN A 27 -12.16 1.48 -12.43
CA ASN A 27 -12.79 2.43 -11.50
C ASN A 27 -12.32 2.29 -10.04
N ARG A 28 -11.09 1.81 -9.83
CA ARG A 28 -10.40 1.73 -8.54
C ARG A 28 -9.05 2.43 -8.64
N THR A 29 -8.65 3.03 -7.53
CA THR A 29 -7.33 3.64 -7.39
C THR A 29 -6.43 2.69 -6.62
N PHE A 30 -5.37 2.22 -7.27
CA PHE A 30 -4.30 1.46 -6.65
C PHE A 30 -3.23 2.45 -6.19
N VAL A 31 -2.99 2.44 -4.88
CA VAL A 31 -2.04 3.33 -4.20
C VAL A 31 -0.96 2.50 -3.51
N PRO A 32 0.26 3.05 -3.34
CA PRO A 32 1.30 2.38 -2.59
C PRO A 32 0.85 2.09 -1.16
N LEU A 33 0.89 0.82 -0.75
CA LEU A 33 0.50 0.41 0.61
C LEU A 33 1.26 1.20 1.69
N ARG A 34 2.58 1.35 1.51
CA ARG A 34 3.45 2.09 2.43
C ARG A 34 3.06 3.56 2.54
N LEU A 35 2.80 4.23 1.41
CA LEU A 35 2.41 5.64 1.36
C LEU A 35 1.18 5.90 2.23
N VAL A 36 0.13 5.10 2.03
CA VAL A 36 -1.11 5.24 2.79
C VAL A 36 -0.88 4.93 4.27
N SER A 37 -0.19 3.82 4.58
CA SER A 37 -0.02 3.37 5.95
C SER A 37 0.83 4.35 6.78
N GLU A 38 1.97 4.80 6.23
CA GLU A 38 2.85 5.77 6.90
C GLU A 38 2.19 7.16 6.98
N GLY A 39 1.42 7.56 5.96
CA GLY A 39 0.59 8.78 6.01
C GLY A 39 -0.47 8.76 7.12
N LEU A 40 -0.97 7.57 7.49
CA LEU A 40 -1.86 7.34 8.63
C LEU A 40 -1.12 7.13 9.96
N GLY A 41 0.19 7.36 10.00
CA GLY A 41 1.02 7.21 11.20
C GLY A 41 1.35 5.77 11.58
N GLN A 42 1.11 4.80 10.69
CA GLN A 42 1.44 3.40 10.93
C GLN A 42 2.81 3.05 10.35
N LYS A 43 3.63 2.32 11.13
CA LYS A 43 4.92 1.80 10.66
C LYS A 43 4.70 0.62 9.71
N VAL A 44 5.47 0.52 8.63
CA VAL A 44 5.45 -0.62 7.71
C VAL A 44 6.81 -1.33 7.70
N GLU A 45 6.81 -2.63 8.00
CA GLU A 45 8.01 -3.46 8.04
C GLU A 45 7.87 -4.70 7.14
N TRP A 46 8.93 -5.02 6.41
CA TRP A 46 9.02 -6.22 5.58
C TRP A 46 9.78 -7.33 6.30
N ASP A 47 9.13 -8.48 6.47
CA ASP A 47 9.78 -9.73 6.87
C ASP A 47 10.21 -10.51 5.62
N LYS A 48 11.53 -10.51 5.37
CA LYS A 48 12.12 -11.20 4.21
C LYS A 48 11.98 -12.71 4.27
N ILE A 49 11.99 -13.31 5.46
CA ILE A 49 12.02 -14.76 5.63
C ILE A 49 10.60 -15.30 5.44
N GLY A 50 9.65 -14.76 6.18
CA GLY A 50 8.25 -15.18 6.11
C GLY A 50 7.50 -14.63 4.90
N ARG A 51 8.07 -13.64 4.21
CA ARG A 51 7.42 -12.86 3.13
C ARG A 51 6.14 -12.16 3.60
N TRP A 52 6.20 -11.58 4.81
CA TRP A 52 5.10 -10.85 5.42
C TRP A 52 5.34 -9.34 5.41
N VAL A 53 4.25 -8.60 5.24
CA VAL A 53 4.23 -7.16 5.51
C VAL A 53 3.53 -6.94 6.85
N TRP A 54 4.22 -6.31 7.79
CA TRP A 54 3.67 -5.88 9.07
C TRP A 54 3.29 -4.41 8.99
N ILE A 55 2.08 -4.08 9.44
CA ILE A 55 1.57 -2.71 9.50
C ILE A 55 1.18 -2.41 10.94
N GLY A 56 1.69 -1.32 11.50
CA GLY A 56 1.50 -0.96 12.90
C GLY A 56 2.39 -1.77 13.86
N ASN A 57 1.99 -1.83 15.13
CA ASN A 57 2.78 -2.51 16.15
C ASN A 57 2.69 -4.03 16.03
N LYS A 58 3.81 -4.71 16.31
CA LYS A 58 3.91 -6.18 16.37
C LYS A 58 3.53 -6.75 17.74
N ASP A 59 2.65 -6.07 18.45
CA ASP A 59 2.18 -6.49 19.76
C ASP A 59 1.07 -7.51 19.56
N PHE A 60 1.28 -8.74 20.02
CA PHE A 60 0.19 -9.72 20.11
C PHE A 60 -0.73 -9.26 21.23
N ARG A 61 -1.93 -8.78 20.87
CA ARG A 61 -2.98 -8.53 21.85
C ARG A 61 -3.42 -9.87 22.43
N SER A 62 -3.07 -10.12 23.69
CA SER A 62 -3.69 -11.20 24.46
C SER A 62 -5.13 -10.79 24.77
N THR A 63 -6.06 -11.74 24.75
CA THR A 63 -7.43 -11.51 25.27
C THR A 63 -7.43 -11.18 26.77
N ASP A 64 -6.29 -11.41 27.45
CA ASP A 64 -6.10 -11.14 28.88
C ASP A 64 -5.53 -9.73 29.15
N ASP A 65 -5.28 -8.93 28.11
CA ASP A 65 -4.89 -7.52 28.30
C ASP A 65 -6.04 -6.76 28.97
N LYS A 66 -5.84 -6.38 30.24
CA LYS A 66 -6.78 -5.59 31.07
C LYS A 66 -7.24 -4.27 30.47
N ALA A 67 -6.64 -3.82 29.36
CA ALA A 67 -7.09 -2.66 28.62
C ALA A 67 -8.38 -2.92 27.80
N LEU A 68 -8.84 -4.18 27.72
CA LEU A 68 -10.06 -4.59 27.02
C LEU A 68 -11.15 -5.18 27.94
N SER A 69 -10.96 -5.17 29.28
CA SER A 69 -11.97 -5.60 30.27
C SER A 69 -12.70 -4.43 30.89
#